data_AF-A0A0E1NVD9-F1
#
_entry.id   AF-A0A0E1NVD9-F1
#
_cell.length_a   1.000
_cell.length_b   1.000
_cell.length_c   1.000
_cell.angle_alpha   90.00
_cell.angle_beta   90.00
_cell.angle_gamma   90.00
#
_symmetry.space_group_name_H-M   'P 1'
#
loop_
_entity.id
_entity.type
_entity.pdbx_description
1 polymer ?
#
loop_
_entity_poly.entity_id
_entity_poly.type
_entity_poly.pdbx_seq_one_letter_code
_entity_poly.pdbx_strand_id
1 'polypeptide(L)'
;MSANTEAPGSGRGLETAKWLIVAVLLVVAIVGNYYYREYSLPLRALAVVVIIAVAGAVALMTAKGKATVAFAREARTEVRKVIWPTRQETLHTTLIVAAVTAVMSLILWGLDGILVRLVSFITGLRF
;
A
#
# COMPACT_ATOMS: atom_id res chain seq x y z
N MET A 1 -23.88 -20.57 -11.22
CA MET A 1 -24.89 -20.54 -10.14
C MET A 1 -24.14 -20.17 -8.86
N SER A 2 -24.38 -19.05 -8.17
CA SER A 2 -25.58 -18.24 -8.00
C SER A 2 -25.22 -16.75 -7.99
N ALA A 3 -25.85 -15.99 -8.89
CA ALA A 3 -25.98 -14.55 -8.74
C ALA A 3 -26.88 -14.29 -7.52
N ASN A 4 -26.29 -13.95 -6.39
CA ASN A 4 -27.03 -13.34 -5.29
C ASN A 4 -27.15 -11.85 -5.60
N THR A 5 -28.20 -11.53 -6.34
CA THR A 5 -28.79 -10.19 -6.43
C THR A 5 -29.10 -9.74 -5.00
N GLU A 6 -28.24 -8.91 -4.43
CA GLU A 6 -28.44 -8.32 -3.10
C GLU A 6 -29.73 -7.50 -3.10
N ALA A 7 -30.64 -7.83 -2.19
CA ALA A 7 -31.95 -7.23 -2.05
C ALA A 7 -31.87 -5.69 -1.99
N PRO A 8 -32.61 -4.96 -2.84
CA PRO A 8 -32.66 -3.51 -2.79
C PRO A 8 -33.57 -3.09 -1.62
N GLY A 9 -33.10 -2.21 -0.74
CA GLY A 9 -34.03 -1.27 -0.10
C GLY A 9 -33.86 -0.92 1.38
N SER A 10 -33.06 -1.61 2.20
CA SER A 10 -33.01 -1.27 3.64
C SER A 10 -31.61 -1.10 4.26
N GLY A 11 -30.60 -1.85 3.81
CA GLY A 11 -29.23 -1.75 4.36
C GLY A 11 -28.35 -0.65 3.75
N ARG A 12 -28.53 -0.35 2.45
CA ARG A 12 -27.66 0.56 1.68
C ARG A 12 -27.76 2.02 2.14
N GLY A 13 -28.95 2.46 2.54
CA GLY A 13 -29.16 3.82 3.07
C GLY A 13 -28.45 4.03 4.41
N LEU A 14 -28.54 3.05 5.31
CA LEU A 14 -27.87 3.10 6.62
C LEU A 14 -26.35 3.06 6.49
N GLU A 15 -25.81 2.30 5.53
CA GLU A 15 -24.37 2.29 5.24
C GLU A 15 -23.90 3.62 4.65
N THR A 16 -24.65 4.17 3.70
CA THR A 16 -24.33 5.47 3.10
C THR A 16 -24.36 6.57 4.16
N ALA A 17 -25.32 6.53 5.09
CA ALA A 17 -25.39 7.44 6.22
C ALA A 17 -24.18 7.29 7.17
N LYS A 18 -23.74 6.07 7.49
CA LYS A 18 -22.55 5.84 8.31
C LYS A 18 -21.27 6.36 7.64
N TRP A 19 -21.13 6.17 6.33
CA TRP A 19 -20.00 6.73 5.57
C TRP A 19 -20.02 8.27 5.53
N LEU A 20 -21.21 8.86 5.43
CA LEU A 20 -21.38 10.32 5.50
C LEU A 20 -20.98 10.85 6.89
N ILE A 21 -21.37 10.16 7.97
CA ILE A 21 -20.94 10.50 9.34
C ILE A 21 -19.42 10.44 9.49
N VAL A 22 -18.77 9.39 8.95
CA VAL A 22 -17.30 9.27 8.97
C VAL A 22 -16.65 10.43 8.20
N ALA A 23 -17.16 10.77 7.02
CA ALA A 23 -16.65 11.89 6.23
C ALA A 23 -16.78 13.23 6.98
N VAL A 24 -17.93 13.47 7.62
CA VAL A 24 -18.16 14.66 8.44
C VAL A 24 -17.20 14.71 9.64
N LEU A 25 -16.99 13.59 10.35
CA LEU A 25 -16.04 13.53 11.47
C LEU A 25 -14.60 13.85 11.02
N LEU A 26 -14.18 13.37 9.85
CA LEU A 26 -12.85 13.67 9.30
C LEU A 26 -12.72 15.15 8.90
N VAL A 27 -13.75 15.73 8.27
CA VAL A 27 -13.77 17.15 7.94
C VAL A 27 -13.70 18.00 9.21
N VAL A 28 -14.46 17.64 10.25
CA VAL A 28 -14.41 18.31 11.56
C VAL A 28 -13.03 18.19 12.19
N ALA A 29 -12.35 17.03 12.08
CA ALA A 29 -10.98 16.87 12.55
C ALA A 29 -10.02 17.82 11.83
N ILE A 30 -10.12 17.93 10.50
CA ILE A 30 -9.25 18.78 9.67
C ILE A 30 -9.50 20.28 9.93
N VAL A 31 -10.77 20.69 9.94
CA VAL A 31 -11.18 22.08 10.16
C VAL A 31 -10.91 22.52 11.60
N GLY A 32 -11.21 21.67 12.58
CA GLY A 32 -10.85 21.91 13.98
C GLY A 32 -9.33 22.05 14.15
N ASN A 33 -8.56 21.18 13.50
CA ASN A 33 -7.11 21.27 13.46
C ASN A 33 -6.62 22.59 12.81
N TYR A 34 -7.32 23.12 11.81
CA TYR A 34 -6.96 24.43 11.22
C TYR A 34 -7.32 25.61 12.11
N TYR A 35 -8.49 25.58 12.76
CA TYR A 35 -9.02 26.69 13.56
C TYR A 35 -8.31 26.81 14.92
N TYR A 36 -8.01 25.69 15.59
CA TYR A 36 -7.29 25.66 16.87
C TYR A 36 -5.76 25.72 16.69
N ARG A 37 -5.27 26.50 15.71
CA ARG A 37 -3.83 26.73 15.49
C ARG A 37 -3.15 27.52 16.61
N GLU A 38 -3.91 28.29 17.38
CA GLU A 38 -3.40 29.20 18.41
C GLU A 38 -3.34 28.57 19.83
N TYR A 39 -3.86 27.35 20.01
CA TYR A 39 -3.77 26.61 21.28
C TYR A 39 -2.56 25.68 21.35
N SER A 40 -2.19 25.25 22.57
CA SER A 40 -1.06 24.37 22.84
C SER A 40 -1.10 23.06 22.02
N LEU A 41 0.02 22.76 21.35
CA LEU A 41 0.22 21.60 20.47
C LEU A 41 -0.27 20.24 21.04
N PRO A 42 -0.07 19.92 22.34
CA PRO A 42 -0.43 18.60 22.87
C PRO A 42 -1.94 18.33 22.90
N LEU A 43 -2.74 19.33 23.28
CA LEU A 43 -4.19 19.17 23.47
C LEU A 43 -4.90 18.93 22.14
N ARG A 44 -4.45 19.63 21.08
CA ARG A 44 -4.98 19.47 19.72
C ARG A 44 -4.61 18.12 19.12
N ALA A 45 -3.36 17.68 19.27
CA ALA A 45 -2.93 16.38 18.77
C ALA A 45 -3.77 15.26 19.41
N LEU A 46 -4.03 15.35 20.71
CA LEU A 46 -4.87 14.40 21.42
C LEU A 46 -6.33 14.44 20.95
N ALA A 47 -6.92 15.63 20.75
CA ALA A 47 -8.27 15.76 20.22
C ALA A 47 -8.43 15.17 18.80
N VAL A 48 -7.47 15.41 17.91
CA VAL A 48 -7.46 14.84 16.55
C VAL A 48 -7.34 13.32 16.59
N VAL A 49 -6.45 12.78 17.43
CA VAL A 49 -6.31 11.32 17.61
C VAL A 49 -7.60 10.69 18.10
N VAL A 50 -8.30 11.32 19.05
CA VAL A 50 -9.60 10.83 19.55
C VAL A 50 -10.65 10.84 18.44
N ILE A 51 -10.75 11.91 17.64
CA ILE A 51 -11.72 11.98 16.54
C ILE A 51 -11.42 10.91 15.48
N ILE A 52 -10.14 10.70 15.14
CA ILE A 52 -9.72 9.65 14.20
C ILE A 52 -10.05 8.26 14.75
N ALA A 53 -9.81 8.03 16.05
CA ALA A 53 -10.14 6.75 16.68
C ALA A 53 -11.65 6.47 16.65
N VAL A 54 -12.49 7.47 16.93
CA VAL A 54 -13.96 7.36 16.84
C VAL A 54 -14.41 7.13 15.40
N ALA A 55 -13.87 7.87 14.44
CA ALA A 55 -14.17 7.67 13.02
C ALA A 55 -13.78 6.26 12.54
N GLY A 56 -12.60 5.77 12.97
CA GLY A 56 -12.14 4.40 12.73
C GLY A 56 -13.07 3.35 13.34
N ALA A 57 -13.50 3.54 14.59
CA ALA A 57 -14.46 2.64 15.25
C ALA A 57 -15.80 2.57 14.50
N VAL A 58 -16.34 3.72 14.08
CA VAL A 58 -17.58 3.79 13.29
C VAL A 58 -17.40 3.13 11.92
N ALA A 59 -16.25 3.33 11.27
CA ALA A 59 -15.93 2.69 9.99
C ALA A 59 -15.85 1.16 10.12
N LEU A 60 -15.23 0.64 11.17
CA LEU A 60 -15.14 -0.81 11.44
C LEU A 60 -16.52 -1.44 11.72
N MET A 61 -17.47 -0.67 12.25
CA MET A 61 -18.85 -1.13 12.49
C MET A 61 -19.73 -1.15 11.21
N THR A 62 -19.25 -0.65 10.07
CA THR A 62 -19.96 -0.76 8.77
C THR A 62 -19.83 -2.18 8.18
N ALA A 63 -20.73 -2.55 7.25
CA ALA A 63 -20.67 -3.87 6.60
C ALA A 63 -19.34 -4.10 5.87
N LYS A 64 -18.82 -3.07 5.20
CA LYS A 64 -17.48 -3.09 4.59
C LYS A 64 -16.38 -3.27 5.64
N GLY A 65 -16.47 -2.59 6.79
CA GLY A 65 -15.51 -2.75 7.90
C GLY A 65 -15.49 -4.17 8.46
N LYS A 66 -16.66 -4.77 8.72
CA LYS A 66 -16.76 -6.17 9.17
C LYS A 66 -16.23 -7.16 8.12
N ALA A 67 -16.51 -6.91 6.85
CA ALA A 67 -15.96 -7.72 5.75
C ALA A 67 -14.43 -7.65 5.74
N THR A 68 -13.82 -6.46 5.84
CA THR A 68 -12.36 -6.31 5.91
C THR A 68 -11.74 -7.04 7.11
N VAL A 69 -12.41 -7.03 8.27
CA VAL A 69 -11.94 -7.78 9.45
C VAL A 69 -12.02 -9.29 9.22
N ALA A 70 -13.09 -9.78 8.59
CA ALA A 70 -13.21 -11.18 8.19
C ALA A 70 -12.11 -11.57 7.18
N PHE A 71 -11.91 -10.77 6.13
CA PHE A 71 -10.82 -10.93 5.17
C PHE A 71 -9.45 -10.91 5.82
N ALA A 72 -9.19 -10.05 6.80
CA ALA A 72 -7.92 -10.04 7.53
C ALA A 72 -7.71 -11.34 8.34
N ARG A 73 -8.79 -11.90 8.89
CA ARG A 73 -8.75 -13.19 9.61
C ARG A 73 -8.48 -14.36 8.66
N GLU A 74 -9.08 -14.34 7.48
CA GLU A 74 -8.83 -15.31 6.39
C GLU A 74 -7.39 -15.16 5.85
N ALA A 75 -6.94 -13.92 5.59
CA ALA A 75 -5.58 -13.61 5.16
C ALA A 75 -4.54 -14.10 6.17
N ARG A 76 -4.80 -13.99 7.48
CA ARG A 76 -3.91 -14.57 8.50
C ARG A 76 -3.80 -16.09 8.39
N THR A 77 -4.87 -16.75 7.95
CA THR A 77 -4.88 -18.20 7.72
C THR A 77 -4.08 -18.56 6.47
N GLU A 78 -4.13 -17.75 5.41
CA GLU A 78 -3.29 -17.91 4.22
C GLU A 78 -1.82 -17.58 4.47
N VAL A 79 -1.52 -16.55 5.28
CA VAL A 79 -0.14 -16.22 5.68
C VAL A 79 0.51 -17.37 6.44
N ARG A 80 -0.26 -18.18 7.17
CA ARG A 80 0.26 -19.40 7.81
C ARG A 80 0.63 -20.49 6.82
N LYS A 81 0.08 -20.46 5.60
CA LYS A 81 0.46 -21.37 4.51
C LYS A 81 1.68 -20.87 3.75
N VAL A 82 2.10 -19.62 3.96
CA VAL A 82 3.34 -19.09 3.39
C VAL A 82 4.50 -19.79 4.07
N ILE A 83 5.16 -20.65 3.31
CA ILE A 83 6.42 -21.28 3.71
C ILE A 83 7.47 -20.17 3.66
N TRP A 84 7.89 -19.69 4.82
CA TRP A 84 9.00 -18.75 4.90
C TRP A 84 10.28 -19.49 4.50
N PRO A 85 11.02 -18.97 3.51
CA PRO A 85 12.17 -19.67 2.99
C PRO A 85 13.23 -19.81 4.06
N THR A 86 13.91 -20.95 4.05
CA THR A 86 15.09 -21.14 4.90
C THR A 86 16.24 -20.26 4.38
N ARG A 87 17.23 -19.98 5.23
CA ARG A 87 18.42 -19.20 4.82
C ARG A 87 19.13 -19.83 3.62
N GLN A 88 19.11 -21.16 3.50
CA GLN A 88 19.72 -21.87 2.38
C GLN A 88 18.95 -21.61 1.08
N GLU A 89 17.62 -21.77 1.07
CA GLU A 89 16.80 -21.49 -0.11
C GLU A 89 16.91 -20.03 -0.56
N THR A 90 16.90 -19.11 0.41
CA THR A 90 17.06 -17.68 0.13
C THR A 90 18.39 -17.39 -0.57
N LEU A 91 19.48 -18.00 -0.12
CA LEU A 91 20.80 -17.85 -0.76
C LEU A 91 20.84 -18.47 -2.15
N HIS A 92 20.24 -19.64 -2.35
CA HIS A 92 20.16 -20.27 -3.68
C HIS A 92 19.42 -19.37 -4.68
N THR A 93 18.23 -18.87 -4.33
CA THR A 93 17.48 -17.97 -5.21
C THR A 93 18.22 -16.65 -5.44
N THR A 94 18.84 -16.08 -4.41
CA THR A 94 19.62 -14.84 -4.53
C THR A 94 20.83 -15.03 -5.44
N LEU A 95 21.56 -16.15 -5.31
CA LEU A 95 22.72 -16.47 -6.16
C LEU A 95 22.30 -16.68 -7.62
N ILE A 96 21.16 -17.33 -7.88
CA ILE A 96 20.62 -17.49 -9.23
C ILE A 96 20.33 -16.11 -9.84
N VAL A 97 19.61 -15.24 -9.12
CA VAL A 97 19.28 -13.89 -9.60
C VAL A 97 20.54 -13.05 -9.79
N ALA A 98 21.51 -13.13 -8.87
CA ALA A 98 22.79 -12.44 -8.97
C ALA A 98 23.59 -12.91 -10.19
N ALA A 99 23.64 -14.21 -10.46
CA ALA A 99 24.33 -14.76 -11.63
C ALA A 99 23.68 -14.29 -12.94
N VAL A 100 22.35 -14.37 -13.06
CA VAL A 100 21.63 -13.90 -14.26
C VAL A 100 21.85 -12.40 -14.46
N THR A 101 21.77 -11.60 -13.39
CA THR A 101 22.00 -10.16 -13.44
C THR A 101 23.43 -9.82 -13.85
N ALA A 102 24.43 -10.55 -13.33
CA ALA A 102 25.83 -10.38 -13.68
C ALA A 102 26.09 -10.69 -15.17
N VAL A 103 25.49 -11.76 -15.69
CA VAL A 103 25.58 -12.11 -17.12
C VAL A 103 24.95 -11.02 -17.98
N MET A 104 23.74 -10.57 -17.65
CA MET A 104 23.07 -9.49 -18.40
C MET A 104 23.88 -8.19 -18.35
N SER A 105 24.41 -7.82 -17.18
CA SER A 105 25.27 -6.66 -17.02
C SER A 105 26.55 -6.75 -17.86
N LEU A 106 27.16 -7.94 -17.95
CA LEU A 106 28.37 -8.15 -18.75
C LEU A 106 28.09 -8.04 -20.25
N ILE A 107 26.96 -8.60 -20.71
CA ILE A 107 26.53 -8.51 -22.11
C ILE A 107 26.30 -7.05 -22.52
N LEU A 108 25.53 -6.30 -21.71
CA LEU A 108 25.28 -4.88 -21.96
C LEU A 108 26.59 -4.10 -21.95
N TRP A 109 27.42 -4.25 -20.91
CA TRP A 109 28.72 -3.58 -20.83
C TRP A 109 29.62 -3.84 -22.04
N GLY A 110 29.67 -5.09 -22.54
CA GLY A 110 30.42 -5.43 -23.73
C GLY A 110 29.88 -4.76 -25.00
N LEU A 111 28.57 -4.79 -25.20
CA LEU A 111 27.89 -4.15 -26.32
C LEU A 111 28.08 -2.63 -26.31
N ASP A 112 27.82 -1.98 -25.18
CA ASP A 112 27.98 -0.55 -24.98
C ASP A 112 29.45 -0.13 -25.20
N GLY A 113 30.41 -0.90 -24.68
CA GLY A 113 31.84 -0.62 -24.87
C GLY A 113 32.29 -0.70 -26.33
N ILE A 114 31.78 -1.69 -27.08
CA ILE A 114 32.07 -1.83 -28.51
C ILE A 114 31.41 -0.69 -29.29
N LEU A 115 30.16 -0.36 -29.00
CA LEU A 115 29.43 0.75 -29.63
C LEU A 115 30.15 2.08 -29.44
N VAL A 116 30.57 2.39 -28.20
CA VAL A 116 31.31 3.63 -27.91
C VAL A 116 32.63 3.68 -28.67
N ARG A 117 33.39 2.58 -28.72
CA ARG A 117 34.66 2.51 -29.46
C ARG A 117 34.46 2.63 -30.98
N LEU A 118 33.37 2.07 -31.52
CA LEU A 118 33.03 2.18 -32.93
C LEU A 118 32.62 3.62 -33.30
N VAL A 119 31.77 4.24 -32.48
CA VAL A 119 31.30 5.61 -32.68
C VAL A 119 32.46 6.61 -32.55
N SER A 120 33.36 6.44 -31.57
CA SER A 120 34.53 7.31 -31.42
C SER A 120 35.53 7.14 -32.56
N PHE A 121 35.70 5.93 -33.10
CA PHE A 121 36.52 5.69 -34.28
C PHE A 121 35.95 6.39 -35.53
N ILE A 122 34.64 6.31 -35.75
CA ILE A 122 33.97 6.93 -36.90
C ILE A 122 33.95 8.46 -36.79
N THR A 123 33.73 8.99 -35.59
CA THR A 123 33.58 10.44 -35.37
C THR A 123 34.94 11.14 -35.23
N GLY A 124 36.04 10.38 -35.11
CA GLY A 124 37.41 10.90 -34.99
C GLY A 124 37.68 11.71 -33.72
N LEU A 125 36.69 11.89 -32.84
CA LEU A 125 36.81 12.52 -31.54
C LEU A 125 37.41 11.50 -30.56
N ARG A 126 38.74 11.50 -30.50
CA ARG A 126 39.53 10.76 -29.53
C ARG A 126 39.49 11.50 -28.20
N PHE A 127 38.55 11.12 -27.32
CA PHE A 127 38.66 11.35 -25.88
C PHE A 127 39.30 10.13 -25.22
#